data_AF-A0A9P9H0I0-F1
#
_entry.id   AF-A0A9P9H0I0-F1
#
_cell.length_a   1.000
_cell.length_b   1.000
_cell.length_c   1.000
_cell.angle_alpha   90.00
_cell.angle_beta   90.00
_cell.angle_gamma   90.00
#
_symmetry.space_group_name_H-M   'P 1'
#
loop_
_entity.id
_entity.type
_entity.pdbx_description
1 polymer ?
#
loop_
_entity_poly.entity_id
_entity_poly.type
_entity_poly.pdbx_seq_one_letter_code
_entity_poly.pdbx_strand_id
1 'polypeptide(L)'
;MALHPSFPVLPCVMMFTGFGNGVQDSAYNAWIGNMHHANELLGFLHGSYGVGATISPLIASAMITEANLEWYTFFYIMIGLTFVEFIIGTTAFWGATGDEYKRRMHSQQGKSRVTTLMAVKEPVTWIVAIFLLGYVAAEVSLGGWIVTFMLRVRHAKPFLAGLTVTLFWLGLTLGRVVLGFVTERIGEKLAITMYLALSILLELLYWLVPDFVASVIFVMLLGFFLGPLFPAAIVAATKLLPTDYHISALGFASAVGGGGAAIGPFAVGAIAQQTGVQVLQPIVLGILAFIIAVWTLLPGGFRKGGLEMAREQKLKPGGDVREIWSWIRMKAARAGRPRALP
;
A
#
# COMPACT_ATOMS: atom_id res chain seq x y z
N MET A 1 -13.85 2.83 21.57
CA MET A 1 -14.98 3.34 20.75
C MET A 1 -16.33 2.85 21.25
N ALA A 2 -16.45 1.60 21.72
CA ALA A 2 -17.69 1.04 22.28
C ALA A 2 -18.29 1.78 23.52
N LEU A 3 -17.48 2.57 24.24
CA LEU A 3 -17.92 3.34 25.42
C LEU A 3 -18.29 4.80 25.11
N HIS A 4 -18.46 5.14 23.84
CA HIS A 4 -18.84 6.50 23.41
C HIS A 4 -17.99 7.65 24.00
N PRO A 5 -16.64 7.57 23.91
CA PRO A 5 -15.79 8.62 24.45
C PRO A 5 -16.00 9.94 23.68
N SER A 6 -15.78 11.05 24.36
CA SER A 6 -15.79 12.37 23.72
C SER A 6 -14.72 12.48 22.63
N PHE A 7 -14.95 13.33 21.63
CA PHE A 7 -14.07 13.46 20.47
C PHE A 7 -12.58 13.68 20.83
N PRO A 8 -12.21 14.52 21.82
CA PRO A 8 -10.80 14.70 22.19
C PRO A 8 -10.10 13.44 22.72
N VAL A 9 -10.86 12.48 23.26
CA VAL A 9 -10.32 11.23 23.80
C VAL A 9 -10.08 10.20 22.69
N LEU A 10 -10.79 10.30 21.56
CA LEU A 10 -10.66 9.35 20.44
C LEU A 10 -9.24 9.28 19.86
N PRO A 11 -8.55 10.40 19.54
CA PRO A 11 -7.16 10.36 19.06
C PRO A 11 -6.20 9.70 20.05
N CYS A 12 -6.35 9.99 21.34
CA CYS A 12 -5.51 9.42 22.39
C CYS A 12 -5.66 7.90 22.46
N VAL A 13 -6.89 7.38 22.38
CA VAL A 13 -7.13 5.92 22.38
C VAL A 13 -6.64 5.29 21.09
N MET A 14 -6.85 5.93 19.93
CA MET A 14 -6.37 5.44 18.63
C MET A 14 -4.84 5.34 18.58
N MET A 15 -4.12 6.20 19.30
CA MET A 15 -2.66 6.11 19.41
C MET A 15 -2.21 4.77 20.00
N PHE A 16 -2.87 4.30 21.07
CA PHE A 16 -2.56 2.99 21.66
C PHE A 16 -2.93 1.84 20.74
N THR A 17 -4.06 1.93 20.03
CA THR A 17 -4.46 0.92 19.04
C THR A 17 -3.45 0.83 17.89
N GLY A 18 -3.01 1.97 17.37
CA GLY A 18 -2.00 2.03 16.30
C GLY A 18 -0.65 1.50 16.74
N PHE A 19 -0.20 1.87 17.96
CA PHE A 19 1.03 1.34 18.53
C PHE A 19 0.98 -0.18 18.72
N GLY A 20 -0.11 -0.70 19.29
CA GLY A 20 -0.31 -2.14 19.47
C GLY A 20 -0.29 -2.88 18.14
N ASN A 21 -1.02 -2.38 17.14
CA ASN A 21 -1.06 -2.98 15.80
C ASN A 21 0.33 -3.01 15.15
N GLY A 22 1.11 -1.92 15.24
CA GLY A 22 2.46 -1.86 14.68
C GLY A 22 3.46 -2.82 15.36
N VAL A 23 3.38 -2.95 16.69
CA VAL A 23 4.21 -3.92 17.44
C VAL A 23 3.84 -5.35 17.04
N GLN A 24 2.55 -5.64 16.95
CA GLN A 24 2.04 -6.96 16.64
C GLN A 24 2.35 -7.39 15.21
N ASP A 25 2.15 -6.51 14.23
CA ASP A 25 2.50 -6.76 12.83
C ASP A 25 4.01 -7.01 12.70
N SER A 26 4.85 -6.18 13.33
CA SER A 26 6.30 -6.39 13.32
C SER A 26 6.72 -7.72 13.95
N ALA A 27 6.08 -8.11 15.06
CA ALA A 27 6.38 -9.35 15.76
C ALA A 27 6.00 -10.59 14.93
N TYR A 28 4.81 -10.60 14.32
CA TYR A 28 4.39 -11.72 13.47
C TYR A 28 5.27 -11.86 12.23
N ASN A 29 5.56 -10.75 11.54
CA ASN A 29 6.45 -10.78 10.37
C ASN A 29 7.86 -11.29 10.74
N ALA A 30 8.42 -10.85 11.87
CA ALA A 30 9.72 -11.32 12.33
C ALA A 30 9.73 -12.80 12.76
N TRP A 31 8.66 -13.26 13.43
CA TRP A 31 8.56 -14.64 13.88
C TRP A 31 8.39 -15.61 12.70
N ILE A 32 7.48 -15.31 11.77
CA ILE A 32 7.27 -16.13 10.55
C ILE A 32 8.50 -16.07 9.64
N GLY A 33 9.15 -14.91 9.55
CA GLY A 33 10.37 -14.74 8.75
C GLY A 33 11.53 -15.67 9.17
N ASN A 34 11.50 -16.20 10.40
CA ASN A 34 12.49 -17.14 10.92
C ASN A 34 12.05 -18.62 10.81
N MET A 35 10.90 -18.91 10.19
CA MET A 35 10.39 -20.28 10.02
C MET A 35 10.85 -20.94 8.74
N HIS A 36 10.78 -22.28 8.71
CA HIS A 36 10.87 -23.05 7.48
C HIS A 36 9.68 -22.69 6.58
N HIS A 37 9.93 -22.39 5.30
CA HIS A 37 8.92 -21.87 4.34
C HIS A 37 8.35 -20.47 4.67
N ALA A 38 9.18 -19.58 5.23
CA ALA A 38 8.80 -18.20 5.56
C ALA A 38 8.00 -17.47 4.46
N ASN A 39 8.37 -17.62 3.18
CA ASN A 39 7.64 -16.96 2.08
C ASN A 39 6.19 -17.43 1.93
N GLU A 40 5.92 -18.73 2.06
CA GLU A 40 4.56 -19.28 1.94
C GLU A 40 3.70 -18.86 3.13
N LEU A 41 4.30 -18.91 4.34
CA LEU A 41 3.63 -18.52 5.58
C LEU A 41 3.35 -17.01 5.64
N LEU A 42 4.28 -16.16 5.19
CA LEU A 42 4.04 -14.72 5.03
C LEU A 42 2.94 -14.44 4.00
N GLY A 43 2.88 -15.23 2.92
CA GLY A 43 1.78 -15.20 1.95
C GLY A 43 0.42 -15.46 2.60
N PHE A 44 0.34 -16.49 3.46
CA PHE A 44 -0.87 -16.78 4.25
C PHE A 44 -1.22 -15.67 5.24
N LEU A 45 -0.23 -15.09 5.93
CA LEU A 45 -0.44 -13.98 6.87
C LEU A 45 -1.01 -12.73 6.16
N HIS A 46 -0.42 -12.33 5.03
CA HIS A 46 -0.95 -11.19 4.28
C HIS A 46 -2.26 -11.52 3.55
N GLY A 47 -2.50 -12.80 3.25
CA GLY A 47 -3.78 -13.29 2.74
C GLY A 47 -4.91 -13.12 3.75
N SER A 48 -4.67 -13.46 5.02
CA SER A 48 -5.68 -13.29 6.09
C SER A 48 -6.03 -11.81 6.32
N TYR A 49 -5.06 -10.90 6.19
CA TYR A 49 -5.31 -9.46 6.17
C TYR A 49 -6.30 -9.06 5.06
N GLY A 50 -6.09 -9.53 3.82
CA GLY A 50 -6.99 -9.24 2.69
C GLY A 50 -8.40 -9.79 2.89
N VAL A 51 -8.52 -10.99 3.46
CA VAL A 51 -9.81 -11.59 3.84
C VAL A 51 -10.52 -10.72 4.88
N GLY A 52 -9.82 -10.31 5.94
CA GLY A 52 -10.36 -9.41 6.96
C GLY A 52 -10.81 -8.07 6.39
N ALA A 53 -10.00 -7.46 5.52
CA ALA A 53 -10.30 -6.19 4.87
C ALA A 53 -11.53 -6.27 3.93
N THR A 54 -11.80 -7.44 3.36
CA THR A 54 -12.96 -7.68 2.49
C THR A 54 -14.24 -7.93 3.30
N ILE A 55 -14.15 -8.75 4.36
CA ILE A 55 -15.30 -9.15 5.18
C ILE A 55 -15.76 -8.03 6.11
N SER A 56 -14.82 -7.25 6.67
CA SER A 56 -15.13 -6.25 7.71
C SER A 56 -16.13 -5.17 7.23
N PRO A 57 -15.96 -4.53 6.06
CA PRO A 57 -16.92 -3.56 5.58
C PRO A 57 -18.29 -4.16 5.26
N LEU A 58 -18.34 -5.44 4.83
CA LEU A 58 -19.59 -6.14 4.54
C LEU A 58 -20.39 -6.37 5.82
N ILE A 59 -19.74 -6.86 6.88
CA ILE A 59 -20.36 -7.04 8.20
C ILE A 59 -20.82 -5.69 8.75
N ALA A 60 -19.94 -4.68 8.75
CA ALA A 60 -20.27 -3.34 9.25
C ALA A 60 -21.47 -2.75 8.49
N SER A 61 -21.50 -2.89 7.16
CA SER A 61 -22.60 -2.38 6.34
C SER A 61 -23.90 -3.12 6.63
N ALA A 62 -23.89 -4.46 6.65
CA ALA A 62 -25.09 -5.25 6.95
C ALA A 62 -25.66 -4.94 8.35
N MET A 63 -24.79 -4.76 9.35
CA MET A 63 -25.22 -4.39 10.70
C MET A 63 -25.91 -3.02 10.74
N ILE A 64 -25.31 -2.02 10.09
CA ILE A 64 -25.80 -0.65 10.14
C ILE A 64 -27.05 -0.48 9.27
N THR A 65 -27.10 -1.10 8.08
CA THR A 65 -28.13 -0.81 7.08
C THR A 65 -29.29 -1.78 7.10
N GLU A 66 -29.06 -3.07 7.33
CA GLU A 66 -30.11 -4.10 7.31
C GLU A 66 -30.62 -4.40 8.73
N ALA A 67 -29.70 -4.55 9.69
CA ALA A 67 -30.06 -4.85 11.07
C ALA A 67 -30.40 -3.59 11.91
N ASN A 68 -30.27 -2.38 11.35
CA ASN A 68 -30.47 -1.09 12.02
C ASN A 68 -29.74 -0.98 13.36
N LEU A 69 -28.57 -1.61 13.47
CA LEU A 69 -27.73 -1.51 14.66
C LEU A 69 -26.90 -0.23 14.61
N GLU A 70 -26.63 0.35 15.78
CA GLU A 70 -25.80 1.53 15.85
C GLU A 70 -24.33 1.20 15.48
N TRP A 71 -23.64 2.16 14.86
CA TRP A 71 -22.28 1.96 14.32
C TRP A 71 -21.27 1.44 15.36
N TYR A 72 -21.47 1.77 16.63
CA TYR A 72 -20.55 1.34 17.69
C TYR A 72 -20.69 -0.16 18.01
N THR A 73 -21.79 -0.81 17.63
CA THR A 73 -22.01 -2.24 17.86
C THR A 73 -20.95 -3.09 17.16
N PHE A 74 -20.40 -2.61 16.04
CA PHE A 74 -19.27 -3.23 15.35
C PHE A 74 -18.03 -3.38 16.26
N PHE A 75 -17.80 -2.45 17.18
CA PHE A 75 -16.65 -2.54 18.10
C PHE A 75 -16.82 -3.61 19.17
N TYR A 76 -18.04 -4.04 19.51
CA TYR A 76 -18.22 -5.19 20.42
C TYR A 76 -17.77 -6.50 19.76
N ILE A 77 -18.02 -6.66 18.45
CA ILE A 77 -17.53 -7.80 17.68
C ILE A 77 -15.99 -7.80 17.65
N MET A 78 -15.39 -6.62 17.40
CA MET A 78 -13.92 -6.48 17.43
C MET A 78 -13.34 -6.83 18.80
N ILE A 79 -13.97 -6.39 19.91
CA ILE A 79 -13.52 -6.77 21.26
C ILE A 79 -13.57 -8.29 21.45
N GLY A 80 -14.63 -8.95 20.99
CA GLY A 80 -14.75 -10.41 21.05
C GLY A 80 -13.64 -11.12 20.27
N LEU A 81 -13.35 -10.66 19.04
CA LEU A 81 -12.29 -11.21 18.21
C LEU A 81 -10.90 -10.97 18.81
N THR A 82 -10.61 -9.77 19.32
CA THR A 82 -9.35 -9.47 20.02
C THR A 82 -9.19 -10.28 21.29
N PHE A 83 -10.28 -10.59 22.01
CA PHE A 83 -10.22 -11.45 23.20
C PHE A 83 -9.88 -12.90 22.82
N VAL A 84 -10.48 -13.43 21.76
CA VAL A 84 -10.14 -14.75 21.22
C VAL A 84 -8.68 -14.79 20.77
N GLU A 85 -8.24 -13.78 20.03
CA GLU A 85 -6.84 -13.61 19.62
C GLU A 85 -5.89 -13.55 20.83
N PHE A 86 -6.26 -12.83 21.88
CA PHE A 86 -5.48 -12.76 23.12
C PHE A 86 -5.35 -14.13 23.79
N ILE A 87 -6.42 -14.91 23.89
CA ILE A 87 -6.36 -16.28 24.44
C ILE A 87 -5.48 -17.17 23.57
N ILE A 88 -5.69 -17.18 22.26
CA ILE A 88 -4.93 -18.04 21.33
C ILE A 88 -3.46 -17.65 21.32
N GLY A 89 -3.15 -16.35 21.24
CA GLY A 89 -1.79 -15.84 21.28
C GLY A 89 -1.09 -16.16 22.60
N THR A 90 -1.77 -15.94 23.72
CA THR A 90 -1.21 -16.21 25.04
C THR A 90 -0.94 -17.70 25.25
N THR A 91 -1.85 -18.57 24.81
CA THR A 91 -1.68 -20.03 24.93
C THR A 91 -0.62 -20.58 23.97
N ALA A 92 -0.61 -20.12 22.71
CA ALA A 92 0.36 -20.55 21.70
C ALA A 92 1.80 -20.12 22.04
N PHE A 93 1.98 -18.95 22.64
CA PHE A 93 3.29 -18.39 22.96
C PHE A 93 3.65 -18.49 24.45
N TRP A 94 2.86 -19.18 25.27
CA TRP A 94 3.10 -19.27 26.73
C TRP A 94 4.49 -19.82 27.08
N GLY A 95 5.04 -20.71 26.24
CA GLY A 95 6.38 -21.28 26.42
C GLY A 95 7.53 -20.42 25.90
N ALA A 96 7.27 -19.38 25.11
CA ALA A 96 8.29 -18.54 24.47
C ALA A 96 8.88 -17.54 25.47
N THR A 97 9.77 -18.01 26.33
CA THR A 97 10.38 -17.21 27.41
C THR A 97 11.55 -16.35 26.91
N GLY A 98 11.78 -15.22 27.57
CA GLY A 98 12.89 -14.31 27.24
C GLY A 98 14.29 -14.95 27.32
N ASP A 99 14.45 -16.02 28.10
CA ASP A 99 15.68 -16.80 28.16
C ASP A 99 15.92 -17.66 26.91
N GLU A 100 14.86 -18.13 26.25
CA GLU A 100 14.99 -18.82 24.96
C GLU A 100 15.39 -17.82 23.86
N TYR A 101 14.81 -16.61 23.89
CA TYR A 101 15.19 -15.53 22.98
C TYR A 101 16.65 -15.10 23.17
N LYS A 102 17.11 -14.91 24.42
CA LYS A 102 18.52 -14.59 24.72
C LYS A 102 19.46 -15.69 24.22
N ARG A 103 19.14 -16.97 24.46
CA ARG A 103 19.94 -18.10 23.94
C ARG A 103 20.06 -18.11 22.41
N ARG A 104 18.97 -17.80 21.71
CA ARG A 104 18.96 -17.70 20.22
C ARG A 104 19.68 -16.46 19.70
N MET A 105 19.68 -15.35 20.44
CA MET A 105 20.39 -14.12 20.04
C MET A 105 21.90 -14.19 20.30
N HIS A 106 22.34 -14.88 21.36
CA HIS A 106 23.75 -15.10 21.64
C HIS A 106 24.45 -15.94 20.57
N SER A 107 23.75 -16.83 19.86
CA SER A 107 24.32 -17.59 18.73
C SER A 107 24.44 -16.79 17.43
N GLN A 108 23.85 -15.59 17.32
CA GLN A 108 23.89 -14.73 16.13
C GLN A 108 24.86 -13.53 16.25
N GLN A 109 25.65 -13.43 17.32
CA GLN A 109 26.56 -12.30 17.59
C GLN A 109 27.66 -12.03 16.52
N GLY A 110 27.81 -12.89 15.50
CA GLY A 110 28.83 -12.74 14.45
C GLY A 110 28.41 -11.98 13.18
N LYS A 111 27.12 -11.64 12.99
CA LYS A 111 26.68 -10.88 11.81
C LYS A 111 26.72 -9.38 12.11
N SER A 112 27.50 -8.63 11.33
CA SER A 112 27.56 -7.16 11.36
C SER A 112 26.14 -6.59 11.41
N ARG A 113 25.79 -5.91 12.51
CA ARG A 113 24.53 -5.17 12.61
C ARG A 113 24.62 -4.01 11.63
N VAL A 114 24.05 -4.17 10.44
CA VAL A 114 23.85 -3.04 9.54
C VAL A 114 22.80 -2.13 10.15
N THR A 115 23.28 -1.05 10.75
CA THR A 115 22.45 -0.04 11.41
C THR A 115 21.47 0.57 10.40
N THR A 116 20.22 0.79 10.81
CA THR A 116 19.21 1.54 10.02
C THR A 116 19.75 2.84 9.46
N LEU A 117 20.67 3.49 10.19
CA LEU A 117 21.36 4.70 9.78
C LEU A 117 22.16 4.57 8.46
N MET A 118 22.72 3.40 8.16
CA MET A 118 23.44 3.17 6.90
C MET A 118 22.48 2.88 5.75
N ALA A 119 21.35 2.22 6.02
CA ALA A 119 20.31 1.96 5.03
C ALA A 119 19.61 3.24 4.54
N VAL A 120 19.43 4.23 5.42
CA VAL A 120 18.83 5.55 5.10
C VAL A 120 19.76 6.43 4.25
N LYS A 121 21.07 6.15 4.20
CA LYS A 121 22.02 6.89 3.37
C LYS A 121 21.91 6.55 1.88
N GLU A 122 21.30 5.43 1.54
CA GLU A 122 21.17 5.01 0.15
C GLU A 122 19.98 5.75 -0.52
N PRO A 123 20.20 6.45 -1.64
CA PRO A 123 19.14 7.22 -2.32
C PRO A 123 18.00 6.33 -2.83
N VAL A 124 18.27 5.07 -3.15
CA VAL A 124 17.25 4.09 -3.56
C VAL A 124 16.24 3.84 -2.43
N THR A 125 16.69 3.78 -1.17
CA THR A 125 15.83 3.61 0.00
C THR A 125 14.80 4.74 0.10
N TRP A 126 15.20 5.98 -0.15
CA TRP A 126 14.29 7.13 -0.14
C TRP A 126 13.28 7.12 -1.28
N ILE A 127 13.71 6.72 -2.48
CA ILE A 127 12.79 6.62 -3.63
C ILE A 127 11.71 5.58 -3.34
N VAL A 128 12.08 4.42 -2.82
CA VAL A 128 11.14 3.35 -2.43
C VAL A 128 10.26 3.81 -1.27
N ALA A 129 10.82 4.49 -0.26
CA ALA A 129 10.06 5.02 0.87
C ALA A 129 8.99 6.05 0.44
N ILE A 130 9.35 6.98 -0.43
CA ILE A 130 8.43 7.99 -0.98
C ILE A 130 7.37 7.33 -1.86
N PHE A 131 7.77 6.34 -2.67
CA PHE A 131 6.83 5.55 -3.47
C PHE A 131 5.80 4.85 -2.58
N LEU A 132 6.24 4.13 -1.54
CA LEU A 132 5.37 3.45 -0.59
C LEU A 132 4.48 4.43 0.17
N LEU A 133 5.00 5.60 0.55
CA LEU A 133 4.20 6.65 1.20
C LEU A 133 3.05 7.10 0.31
N GLY A 134 3.33 7.43 -0.95
CA GLY A 134 2.27 7.86 -1.88
C GLY A 134 1.28 6.73 -2.20
N TYR A 135 1.78 5.50 -2.41
CA TYR A 135 0.94 4.34 -2.68
C TYR A 135 -0.03 4.06 -1.51
N VAL A 136 0.49 3.95 -0.28
CA VAL A 136 -0.34 3.69 0.90
C VAL A 136 -1.29 4.86 1.16
N ALA A 137 -0.86 6.11 0.94
CA ALA A 137 -1.73 7.26 1.03
C ALA A 137 -2.92 7.17 0.05
N ALA A 138 -2.68 6.78 -1.21
CA ALA A 138 -3.74 6.59 -2.19
C ALA A 138 -4.66 5.42 -1.84
N GLU A 139 -4.10 4.26 -1.49
CA GLU A 139 -4.84 3.04 -1.14
C GLU A 139 -5.79 3.27 0.03
N VAL A 140 -5.27 3.80 1.14
CA VAL A 140 -6.06 4.01 2.37
C VAL A 140 -7.05 5.16 2.19
N SER A 141 -6.70 6.21 1.43
CA SER A 141 -7.65 7.28 1.12
C SER A 141 -8.81 6.77 0.27
N LEU A 142 -8.54 5.99 -0.77
CA LEU A 142 -9.59 5.37 -1.57
C LEU A 142 -10.47 4.47 -0.68
N GLY A 143 -9.86 3.53 0.03
CA GLY A 143 -10.58 2.60 0.92
C GLY A 143 -11.46 3.31 1.96
N GLY A 144 -10.99 4.42 2.55
CA GLY A 144 -11.75 5.18 3.54
C GLY A 144 -12.84 6.08 2.96
N TRP A 145 -12.68 6.58 1.74
CA TRP A 145 -13.56 7.60 1.17
C TRP A 145 -14.51 7.10 0.08
N ILE A 146 -14.31 5.88 -0.46
CA ILE A 146 -15.20 5.26 -1.46
C ILE A 146 -16.66 5.26 -0.97
N VAL A 147 -16.92 4.82 0.26
CA VAL A 147 -18.28 4.76 0.82
C VAL A 147 -18.91 6.15 0.88
N THR A 148 -18.16 7.13 1.38
CA THR A 148 -18.61 8.53 1.49
C THR A 148 -18.90 9.13 0.11
N PHE A 149 -18.07 8.85 -0.88
CA PHE A 149 -18.29 9.31 -2.25
C PHE A 149 -19.53 8.66 -2.89
N MET A 150 -19.68 7.34 -2.72
CA MET A 150 -20.86 6.60 -3.21
C MET A 150 -22.16 7.15 -2.62
N LEU A 151 -22.17 7.42 -1.32
CA LEU A 151 -23.33 7.98 -0.62
C LEU A 151 -23.64 9.42 -1.03
N ARG A 152 -22.63 10.30 -1.03
CA ARG A 152 -22.85 11.75 -1.18
C ARG A 152 -22.87 12.24 -2.62
N VAL A 153 -22.13 11.59 -3.53
CA VAL A 153 -21.97 12.06 -4.92
C VAL A 153 -22.72 11.18 -5.91
N ARG A 154 -22.75 9.87 -5.68
CA ARG A 154 -23.47 8.91 -6.55
C ARG A 154 -24.87 8.58 -6.03
N HIS A 155 -25.28 9.13 -4.89
CA HIS A 155 -26.58 8.88 -4.25
C HIS A 155 -26.91 7.38 -4.12
N ALA A 156 -25.88 6.56 -3.89
CA ALA A 156 -26.02 5.13 -3.80
C ALA A 156 -26.77 4.72 -2.51
N LYS A 157 -27.46 3.59 -2.56
CA LYS A 157 -28.05 2.98 -1.36
C LYS A 157 -26.93 2.63 -0.36
N PRO A 158 -27.12 2.82 0.96
CA PRO A 158 -26.09 2.58 1.96
C PRO A 158 -25.43 1.20 1.89
N PHE A 159 -26.21 0.14 1.72
CA PHE A 159 -25.69 -1.23 1.57
C PHE A 159 -24.79 -1.37 0.33
N LEU A 160 -25.19 -0.78 -0.80
CA LEU A 160 -24.44 -0.82 -2.06
C LEU A 160 -23.12 -0.02 -1.98
N ALA A 161 -23.11 1.09 -1.25
CA ALA A 161 -21.89 1.86 -0.99
C ALA A 161 -20.87 1.03 -0.18
N GLY A 162 -21.35 0.32 0.85
CA GLY A 162 -20.55 -0.63 1.63
C GLY A 162 -20.02 -1.80 0.81
N LEU A 163 -20.87 -2.37 -0.06
CA LEU A 163 -20.46 -3.45 -0.96
C LEU A 163 -19.37 -2.99 -1.95
N THR A 164 -19.38 -1.73 -2.38
CA THR A 164 -18.36 -1.17 -3.28
C THR A 164 -16.96 -1.17 -2.64
N VAL A 165 -16.84 -0.81 -1.35
CA VAL A 165 -15.55 -0.87 -0.66
C VAL A 165 -15.11 -2.31 -0.39
N THR A 166 -16.04 -3.23 -0.13
CA THR A 166 -15.72 -4.68 -0.06
C THR A 166 -15.16 -5.17 -1.39
N LEU A 167 -15.74 -4.79 -2.53
CA LEU A 167 -15.25 -5.16 -3.85
C LEU A 167 -13.88 -4.52 -4.17
N PHE A 168 -13.60 -3.32 -3.66
CA PHE A 168 -12.26 -2.71 -3.74
C PHE A 168 -11.21 -3.60 -3.06
N TRP A 169 -11.42 -3.98 -1.79
CA TRP A 169 -10.50 -4.82 -1.04
C TRP A 169 -10.41 -6.25 -1.58
N LEU A 170 -11.51 -6.79 -2.10
CA LEU A 170 -11.52 -8.07 -2.81
C LEU A 170 -10.67 -7.99 -4.08
N GLY A 171 -10.88 -6.95 -4.88
CA GLY A 171 -10.08 -6.67 -6.07
C GLY A 171 -8.60 -6.60 -5.72
N LEU A 172 -8.25 -5.85 -4.68
CA LEU A 172 -6.88 -5.73 -4.16
C LEU A 172 -6.27 -7.07 -3.78
N THR A 173 -7.03 -7.90 -3.06
CA THR A 173 -6.59 -9.24 -2.64
C THR A 173 -6.36 -10.14 -3.87
N LEU A 174 -7.30 -10.18 -4.81
CA LEU A 174 -7.17 -10.97 -6.04
C LEU A 174 -6.04 -10.46 -6.93
N GLY A 175 -5.86 -9.15 -7.01
CA GLY A 175 -4.78 -8.50 -7.76
C GLY A 175 -3.41 -8.89 -7.23
N ARG A 176 -3.26 -8.92 -5.90
CA ARG A 176 -2.02 -9.35 -5.26
C ARG A 176 -1.65 -10.80 -5.61
N VAL A 177 -2.63 -11.70 -5.67
CA VAL A 177 -2.41 -13.11 -6.01
C VAL A 177 -2.16 -13.28 -7.52
N VAL A 178 -3.05 -12.76 -8.36
CA VAL A 178 -3.01 -13.02 -9.81
C VAL A 178 -1.91 -12.22 -10.51
N LEU A 179 -1.85 -10.91 -10.27
CA LEU A 179 -0.86 -10.04 -10.92
C LEU A 179 0.54 -10.21 -10.33
N GLY A 180 0.68 -10.79 -9.13
CA GLY A 180 1.97 -11.16 -8.56
C GLY A 180 2.76 -12.08 -9.52
N PHE A 181 2.12 -13.16 -10.00
CA PHE A 181 2.73 -14.08 -10.97
C PHE A 181 3.04 -13.42 -12.32
N VAL A 182 2.18 -12.48 -12.75
CA VAL A 182 2.38 -11.75 -14.02
C VAL A 182 3.58 -10.80 -13.92
N THR A 183 3.74 -10.16 -12.76
CA THR A 183 4.83 -9.20 -12.49
C THR A 183 6.20 -9.87 -12.63
N GLU A 184 6.36 -11.09 -12.13
CA GLU A 184 7.59 -11.87 -12.26
C GLU A 184 7.93 -12.20 -13.74
N ARG A 185 6.91 -12.42 -14.57
CA ARG A 185 7.11 -12.74 -15.99
C ARG A 185 7.51 -11.53 -16.83
N ILE A 186 6.91 -10.37 -16.58
CA ILE A 186 7.06 -9.15 -17.38
C ILE A 186 8.25 -8.30 -16.91
N GLY A 187 8.59 -8.37 -15.62
CA GLY A 187 9.60 -7.52 -14.98
C GLY A 187 8.93 -6.42 -14.15
N GLU A 188 9.46 -6.21 -12.94
CA GLU A 188 8.81 -5.45 -11.87
C GLU A 188 8.59 -3.99 -12.25
N LYS A 189 9.60 -3.35 -12.85
CA LYS A 189 9.53 -1.91 -13.21
C LYS A 189 8.51 -1.62 -14.30
N LEU A 190 8.43 -2.46 -15.34
CA LEU A 190 7.47 -2.29 -16.44
C LEU A 190 6.05 -2.67 -15.99
N ALA A 191 5.90 -3.75 -15.23
CA ALA A 191 4.62 -4.16 -14.66
C ALA A 191 4.01 -3.06 -13.78
N ILE A 192 4.78 -2.52 -12.82
CA ILE A 192 4.32 -1.43 -11.94
C ILE A 192 3.92 -0.18 -12.73
N THR A 193 4.71 0.19 -13.75
CA THR A 193 4.39 1.37 -14.57
C THR A 193 3.09 1.17 -15.35
N MET A 194 2.84 -0.02 -15.90
CA MET A 194 1.57 -0.34 -16.57
C MET A 194 0.40 -0.35 -15.60
N TYR A 195 0.55 -0.97 -14.42
CA TYR A 195 -0.50 -1.00 -13.42
C TYR A 195 -0.86 0.41 -12.93
N LEU A 196 0.13 1.27 -12.68
CA LEU A 196 -0.11 2.67 -12.32
C LEU A 196 -0.80 3.46 -13.43
N ALA A 197 -0.41 3.27 -14.69
CA ALA A 197 -1.06 3.92 -15.82
C ALA A 197 -2.53 3.47 -15.97
N LEU A 198 -2.80 2.16 -15.79
CA LEU A 198 -4.16 1.62 -15.78
C LEU A 198 -4.97 2.13 -14.59
N SER A 199 -4.37 2.23 -13.39
CA SER A 199 -5.01 2.81 -12.21
C SER A 199 -5.38 4.28 -12.42
N ILE A 200 -4.51 5.08 -13.05
CA ILE A 200 -4.81 6.49 -13.39
C ILE A 200 -5.99 6.56 -14.37
N LEU A 201 -6.01 5.70 -15.39
CA LEU A 201 -7.12 5.64 -16.35
C LEU A 201 -8.43 5.25 -15.66
N LEU A 202 -8.40 4.24 -14.80
CA LEU A 202 -9.60 3.77 -14.08
C LEU A 202 -10.10 4.80 -13.07
N GLU A 203 -9.21 5.49 -12.37
CA GLU A 203 -9.58 6.59 -11.47
C GLU A 203 -10.19 7.76 -12.25
N LEU A 204 -9.67 8.06 -13.44
CA LEU A 204 -10.23 9.07 -14.33
C LEU A 204 -11.62 8.65 -14.83
N LEU A 205 -11.80 7.39 -15.24
CA LEU A 205 -13.11 6.86 -15.64
C LEU A 205 -14.11 6.86 -14.48
N TYR A 206 -13.66 6.50 -13.27
CA TYR A 206 -14.45 6.56 -12.05
C TYR A 206 -14.93 7.98 -11.75
N TRP A 207 -14.08 8.98 -11.99
CA TRP A 207 -14.44 10.38 -11.81
C TRP A 207 -15.45 10.86 -12.87
N LEU A 208 -15.16 10.66 -14.16
CA LEU A 208 -15.92 11.21 -15.28
C LEU A 208 -17.24 10.49 -15.59
N VAL A 209 -17.35 9.19 -15.30
CA VAL A 209 -18.55 8.40 -15.64
C VAL A 209 -19.51 8.40 -14.45
N PRO A 210 -20.66 9.10 -14.53
CA PRO A 210 -21.63 9.16 -13.43
C PRO A 210 -22.60 7.97 -13.47
N ASP A 211 -22.09 6.75 -13.67
CA ASP A 211 -22.87 5.53 -13.64
C ASP A 211 -22.45 4.67 -12.45
N PHE A 212 -23.44 4.16 -11.69
CA PHE A 212 -23.19 3.39 -10.46
C PHE A 212 -22.49 2.06 -10.76
N VAL A 213 -22.98 1.29 -11.73
CA VAL A 213 -22.45 -0.04 -12.04
C VAL A 213 -21.03 0.09 -12.61
N ALA A 214 -20.82 1.04 -13.51
CA ALA A 214 -19.50 1.35 -14.04
C ALA A 214 -18.55 1.77 -12.90
N SER A 215 -19.01 2.61 -11.97
CA SER A 215 -18.19 3.05 -10.83
C SER A 215 -17.75 1.88 -9.94
N VAL A 216 -18.63 0.92 -9.67
CA VAL A 216 -18.29 -0.29 -8.89
C VAL A 216 -17.23 -1.13 -9.61
N ILE A 217 -17.38 -1.32 -10.92
CA ILE A 217 -16.41 -2.07 -11.73
C ILE A 217 -15.06 -1.34 -11.75
N PHE A 218 -15.04 -0.02 -11.95
CA PHE A 218 -13.79 0.75 -11.95
C PHE A 218 -13.09 0.69 -10.60
N VAL A 219 -13.81 0.79 -9.49
CA VAL A 219 -13.25 0.69 -8.14
C VAL A 219 -12.70 -0.72 -7.86
N MET A 220 -13.40 -1.77 -8.27
CA MET A 220 -12.90 -3.15 -8.13
C MET A 220 -11.61 -3.37 -8.94
N LEU A 221 -11.59 -2.92 -10.20
CA LEU A 221 -10.41 -3.01 -11.06
C LEU A 221 -9.27 -2.14 -10.55
N LEU A 222 -9.57 -0.95 -10.01
CA LEU A 222 -8.59 -0.08 -9.40
C LEU A 222 -7.90 -0.78 -8.22
N GLY A 223 -8.69 -1.40 -7.32
CA GLY A 223 -8.15 -2.25 -6.26
C GLY A 223 -7.27 -3.37 -6.82
N PHE A 224 -7.72 -4.06 -7.88
CA PHE A 224 -6.98 -5.14 -8.54
C PHE A 224 -5.59 -4.71 -9.06
N PHE A 225 -5.47 -3.54 -9.69
CA PHE A 225 -4.17 -3.04 -10.16
C PHE A 225 -3.30 -2.45 -9.04
N LEU A 226 -3.91 -1.96 -7.96
CA LEU A 226 -3.16 -1.46 -6.79
C LEU A 226 -2.57 -2.61 -5.95
N GLY A 227 -3.24 -3.76 -5.90
CA GLY A 227 -2.86 -4.91 -5.06
C GLY A 227 -1.40 -5.40 -5.12
N PRO A 228 -0.79 -5.58 -6.30
CA PRO A 228 0.60 -6.05 -6.41
C PRO A 228 1.65 -4.95 -6.19
N LEU A 229 1.28 -3.66 -6.12
CA LEU A 229 2.25 -2.56 -6.13
C LEU A 229 3.16 -2.57 -4.89
N PHE A 230 2.61 -2.84 -3.69
CA PHE A 230 3.39 -2.93 -2.47
C PHE A 230 4.45 -4.05 -2.51
N PRO A 231 4.08 -5.34 -2.70
CA PRO A 231 5.07 -6.42 -2.74
C PRO A 231 6.03 -6.27 -3.93
N ALA A 232 5.57 -5.80 -5.09
CA ALA A 232 6.45 -5.60 -6.24
C ALA A 232 7.49 -4.47 -5.99
N ALA A 233 7.12 -3.41 -5.26
CA ALA A 233 8.07 -2.38 -4.84
C ALA A 233 9.13 -2.91 -3.85
N ILE A 234 8.73 -3.76 -2.91
CA ILE A 234 9.65 -4.45 -1.99
C ILE A 234 10.63 -5.32 -2.79
N VAL A 235 10.16 -6.11 -3.76
CA VAL A 235 11.02 -6.95 -4.62
C VAL A 235 11.96 -6.11 -5.48
N ALA A 236 11.49 -4.99 -6.05
CA ALA A 236 12.37 -4.09 -6.81
C ALA A 236 13.47 -3.49 -5.91
N ALA A 237 13.12 -3.16 -4.66
CA ALA A 237 14.08 -2.65 -3.69
C ALA A 237 15.13 -3.70 -3.28
N THR A 238 14.74 -4.97 -3.06
CA THR A 238 15.70 -6.05 -2.75
C THR A 238 16.62 -6.36 -3.93
N LYS A 239 16.15 -6.22 -5.17
CA LYS A 239 17.00 -6.37 -6.36
C LYS A 239 18.06 -5.27 -6.46
N LEU A 240 17.70 -4.03 -6.15
CA LEU A 240 18.61 -2.86 -6.24
C LEU A 240 19.56 -2.72 -5.05
N LEU A 241 19.10 -3.04 -3.85
CA LEU A 241 19.90 -2.88 -2.62
C LEU A 241 20.83 -4.08 -2.37
N PRO A 242 21.98 -3.90 -1.73
CA PRO A 242 22.82 -5.00 -1.28
C PRO A 242 22.12 -5.79 -0.16
N THR A 243 22.37 -7.11 -0.11
CA THR A 243 21.68 -8.06 0.78
C THR A 243 21.79 -7.70 2.26
N ASP A 244 22.88 -7.04 2.65
CA ASP A 244 23.13 -6.62 4.03
C ASP A 244 22.22 -5.46 4.49
N TYR A 245 21.67 -4.68 3.55
CA TYR A 245 20.81 -3.52 3.85
C TYR A 245 19.32 -3.82 3.73
N HIS A 246 18.92 -4.98 3.19
CA HIS A 246 17.52 -5.29 2.86
C HIS A 246 16.57 -5.10 4.04
N ILE A 247 16.85 -5.73 5.18
CA ILE A 247 15.94 -5.71 6.34
C ILE A 247 15.74 -4.28 6.86
N SER A 248 16.84 -3.55 7.05
CA SER A 248 16.82 -2.19 7.61
C SER A 248 16.23 -1.17 6.64
N ALA A 249 16.53 -1.27 5.34
CA ALA A 249 16.02 -0.35 4.32
C ALA A 249 14.52 -0.56 4.07
N LEU A 250 14.09 -1.82 3.94
CA LEU A 250 12.68 -2.16 3.75
C LEU A 250 11.85 -1.80 4.99
N GLY A 251 12.36 -2.07 6.20
CA GLY A 251 11.71 -1.66 7.44
C GLY A 251 11.50 -0.14 7.52
N PHE A 252 12.52 0.64 7.17
CA PHE A 252 12.40 2.11 7.08
C PHE A 252 11.38 2.54 6.01
N ALA A 253 11.46 1.96 4.80
CA ALA A 253 10.56 2.31 3.70
C ALA A 253 9.09 1.97 4.02
N SER A 254 8.83 0.82 4.64
CA SER A 254 7.49 0.43 5.11
C SER A 254 6.99 1.33 6.24
N ALA A 255 7.85 1.75 7.18
CA ALA A 255 7.47 2.69 8.23
C ALA A 255 7.08 4.07 7.66
N VAL A 256 7.86 4.60 6.71
CA VAL A 256 7.52 5.83 5.98
C VAL A 256 6.25 5.63 5.15
N GLY A 257 6.08 4.46 4.55
CA GLY A 257 4.85 4.03 3.86
C GLY A 257 3.62 4.10 4.75
N GLY A 258 3.69 3.55 5.96
CA GLY A 258 2.62 3.62 6.96
C GLY A 258 2.26 5.06 7.35
N GLY A 259 3.21 6.00 7.32
CA GLY A 259 2.93 7.43 7.47
C GLY A 259 1.97 7.97 6.40
N GLY A 260 2.02 7.42 5.19
CA GLY A 260 1.07 7.72 4.11
C GLY A 260 -0.38 7.40 4.47
N ALA A 261 -0.63 6.31 5.22
CA ALA A 261 -1.96 5.92 5.68
C ALA A 261 -2.59 6.94 6.64
N ALA A 262 -1.77 7.69 7.38
CA ALA A 262 -2.24 8.75 8.27
C ALA A 262 -2.42 10.07 7.51
N ILE A 263 -1.43 10.45 6.69
CA ILE A 263 -1.41 11.74 6.00
C ILE A 263 -2.47 11.81 4.90
N GLY A 264 -2.63 10.75 4.10
CA GLY A 264 -3.53 10.74 2.94
C GLY A 264 -4.98 11.01 3.32
N PRO A 265 -5.63 10.14 4.13
CA PRO A 265 -7.02 10.31 4.52
C PRO A 265 -7.27 11.61 5.30
N PHE A 266 -6.31 12.05 6.11
CA PHE A 266 -6.41 13.32 6.84
C PHE A 266 -6.40 14.52 5.89
N ALA A 267 -5.46 14.57 4.94
CA ALA A 267 -5.38 15.65 3.95
C ALA A 267 -6.64 15.71 3.09
N VAL A 268 -7.12 14.54 2.62
CA VAL A 268 -8.40 14.43 1.89
C VAL A 268 -9.54 14.96 2.76
N GLY A 269 -9.62 14.57 4.02
CA GLY A 269 -10.70 15.00 4.93
C GLY A 269 -10.71 16.49 5.20
N ALA A 270 -9.55 17.09 5.44
CA ALA A 270 -9.41 18.52 5.66
C ALA A 270 -9.87 19.32 4.43
N ILE A 271 -9.52 18.87 3.23
CA ILE A 271 -9.90 19.54 1.97
C ILE A 271 -11.39 19.30 1.66
N ALA A 272 -11.88 18.07 1.89
CA ALA A 272 -13.27 17.70 1.64
C ALA A 272 -14.27 18.47 2.52
N GLN A 273 -13.86 18.95 3.70
CA GLN A 273 -14.71 19.80 4.55
C GLN A 273 -15.07 21.14 3.88
N GLN A 274 -14.16 21.73 3.10
CA GLN A 274 -14.36 23.05 2.50
C GLN A 274 -14.93 23.00 1.08
N THR A 275 -14.54 21.99 0.30
CA THR A 275 -14.82 21.94 -1.16
C THR A 275 -15.73 20.78 -1.55
N GLY A 276 -16.07 19.90 -0.60
CA GLY A 276 -16.87 18.69 -0.84
C GLY A 276 -16.04 17.47 -1.23
N VAL A 277 -16.69 16.30 -1.22
CA VAL A 277 -16.03 14.98 -1.35
C VAL A 277 -15.52 14.71 -2.77
N GLN A 278 -15.93 15.50 -3.76
CA GLN A 278 -15.48 15.39 -5.15
C GLN A 278 -14.00 15.76 -5.35
N VAL A 279 -13.35 16.36 -4.35
CA VAL A 279 -11.91 16.65 -4.40
C VAL A 279 -11.06 15.41 -4.12
N LEU A 280 -11.66 14.31 -3.66
CA LEU A 280 -10.96 13.04 -3.49
C LEU A 280 -10.29 12.58 -4.79
N GLN A 281 -11.02 12.58 -5.89
CA GLN A 281 -10.55 12.09 -7.19
C GLN A 281 -9.30 12.83 -7.70
N PRO A 282 -9.28 14.17 -7.79
CA PRO A 282 -8.08 14.88 -8.25
C PRO A 282 -6.89 14.72 -7.30
N ILE A 283 -7.12 14.59 -5.98
CA ILE A 283 -6.04 14.32 -5.02
C ILE A 283 -5.44 12.94 -5.29
N VAL A 284 -6.27 11.90 -5.40
CA VAL A 284 -5.80 10.53 -5.66
C VAL A 284 -5.09 10.46 -7.01
N LEU A 285 -5.65 11.06 -8.06
CA LEU A 285 -4.98 11.18 -9.37
C LEU A 285 -3.62 11.86 -9.27
N GLY A 286 -3.52 12.95 -8.50
CA GLY A 286 -2.27 13.66 -8.25
C GLY A 286 -1.25 12.78 -7.53
N ILE A 287 -1.67 12.00 -6.54
CA ILE A 287 -0.81 11.05 -5.83
C ILE A 287 -0.36 9.93 -6.77
N LEU A 288 -1.27 9.35 -7.58
CA LEU A 288 -0.94 8.31 -8.56
C LEU A 288 0.04 8.82 -9.63
N ALA A 289 -0.15 10.05 -10.11
CA ALA A 289 0.77 10.71 -11.04
C ALA A 289 2.13 11.03 -10.40
N PHE A 290 2.15 11.35 -9.11
CA PHE A 290 3.39 11.57 -8.36
C PHE A 290 4.16 10.26 -8.18
N ILE A 291 3.50 9.17 -7.75
CA ILE A 291 4.19 7.89 -7.53
C ILE A 291 4.70 7.27 -8.82
N ILE A 292 4.01 7.43 -9.96
CA ILE A 292 4.55 6.98 -11.25
C ILE A 292 5.79 7.79 -11.64
N ALA A 293 5.80 9.11 -11.40
CA ALA A 293 6.98 9.95 -11.64
C ALA A 293 8.15 9.52 -10.75
N VAL A 294 7.91 9.33 -9.45
CA VAL A 294 8.92 8.82 -8.50
C VAL A 294 9.43 7.43 -8.92
N TRP A 295 8.54 6.56 -9.40
CA TRP A 295 8.90 5.23 -9.87
C TRP A 295 9.81 5.28 -11.10
N THR A 296 9.58 6.21 -12.04
CA THR A 296 10.47 6.37 -13.20
C THR A 296 11.88 6.84 -12.84
N LEU A 297 12.08 7.45 -11.67
CA LEU A 297 13.41 7.83 -11.17
C LEU A 297 14.27 6.63 -10.76
N LEU A 298 13.68 5.45 -10.51
CA LEU A 298 14.45 4.25 -10.22
C LEU A 298 15.34 3.85 -11.42
N PRO A 299 16.61 3.50 -11.21
CA PRO A 299 17.51 3.11 -12.30
C PRO A 299 17.18 1.71 -12.84
N GLY A 300 17.46 1.46 -14.13
CA GLY A 300 17.43 0.10 -14.72
C GLY A 300 16.56 -0.10 -15.96
N GLY A 301 16.12 0.97 -16.63
CA GLY A 301 15.29 0.89 -17.83
C GLY A 301 13.96 0.16 -17.62
N PHE A 302 13.17 0.03 -18.67
CA PHE A 302 11.89 -0.72 -18.65
C PHE A 302 12.02 -2.16 -19.17
N ARG A 303 13.19 -2.79 -19.01
CA ARG A 303 13.47 -4.15 -19.50
C ARG A 303 13.56 -5.14 -18.35
N LYS A 304 13.15 -6.39 -18.61
CA LYS A 304 13.31 -7.51 -17.66
C LYS A 304 14.79 -7.70 -17.31
N GLY A 305 15.11 -7.82 -16.01
CA GLY A 305 16.49 -7.87 -15.50
C GLY A 305 17.22 -6.52 -15.47
N GLY A 306 16.58 -5.43 -15.87
CA GLY A 306 17.21 -4.12 -15.92
C GLY A 306 17.57 -3.53 -14.55
N LEU A 307 16.80 -3.88 -13.51
CA LEU A 307 17.10 -3.56 -12.11
C LEU A 307 18.39 -4.26 -11.63
N GLU A 308 18.59 -5.51 -12.04
CA GLU A 308 19.78 -6.30 -11.72
C GLU A 308 21.01 -5.74 -12.46
N MET A 309 20.87 -5.43 -13.75
CA MET A 309 21.91 -4.74 -14.52
C MET A 309 22.24 -3.35 -13.95
N ALA A 310 21.26 -2.60 -13.46
CA ALA A 310 21.50 -1.31 -12.82
C ALA A 310 22.33 -1.42 -11.54
N ARG A 311 22.08 -2.47 -10.75
CA ARG A 311 22.88 -2.79 -9.57
C ARG A 311 24.30 -3.21 -9.95
N GLU A 312 24.45 -4.09 -10.93
CA GLU A 312 25.76 -4.55 -11.42
C GLU A 312 26.60 -3.38 -11.97
N GLN A 313 25.97 -2.44 -12.67
CA GLN A 313 26.61 -1.25 -13.23
C GLN A 313 26.70 -0.06 -12.26
N LYS A 314 26.20 -0.21 -11.02
CA LYS A 314 26.10 0.87 -10.01
C LYS A 314 25.51 2.17 -10.58
N LEU A 315 24.46 2.05 -11.40
CA LEU A 315 23.83 3.20 -12.03
C LEU A 315 23.18 4.09 -10.97
N LYS A 316 23.47 5.38 -11.03
CA LYS A 316 22.86 6.37 -10.13
C LYS A 316 21.35 6.49 -10.45
N PRO A 317 20.49 6.63 -9.43
CA PRO A 317 19.07 6.94 -9.65
C PRO A 317 18.88 8.19 -10.51
N GLY A 318 17.87 8.18 -11.38
CA GLY A 318 17.54 9.28 -12.30
C GLY A 318 18.28 9.28 -13.65
N GLY A 319 19.14 8.30 -13.93
CA GLY A 319 19.79 8.13 -15.24
C GLY A 319 18.80 7.96 -16.39
N ASP A 320 17.82 7.08 -16.24
CA ASP A 320 16.79 6.82 -17.26
C ASP A 320 15.94 8.06 -17.55
N VAL A 321 15.62 8.86 -16.52
CA VAL A 321 14.82 10.08 -16.70
C VAL A 321 15.59 11.13 -17.49
N ARG A 322 16.91 11.26 -17.27
CA ARG A 322 17.75 12.13 -18.11
C ARG A 322 17.81 11.63 -19.55
N GLU A 323 17.87 10.32 -19.75
CA GLU A 323 17.91 9.72 -21.08
C GLU A 323 16.59 9.94 -21.83
N ILE A 324 15.45 9.67 -21.19
CA ILE A 324 14.10 9.94 -21.70
C ILE A 324 13.92 11.43 -21.99
N TRP A 325 14.32 12.30 -21.06
CA TRP A 325 14.17 13.75 -21.23
C TRP A 325 15.09 14.32 -22.32
N SER A 326 16.31 13.79 -22.46
CA SER A 326 17.20 14.12 -23.58
C SER A 326 16.66 13.61 -24.92
N TRP A 327 16.04 12.44 -24.95
CA TRP A 327 15.38 11.91 -26.14
C TRP A 327 14.14 12.73 -26.53
N ILE A 328 13.31 13.11 -25.56
CA ILE A 328 12.17 14.02 -25.77
C ILE A 328 12.65 15.38 -26.27
N ARG A 329 13.69 15.97 -25.67
CA ARG A 329 14.32 17.20 -26.15
C ARG A 329 14.86 17.06 -27.57
N MET A 330 15.52 15.96 -27.90
CA MET A 330 16.04 15.70 -29.24
C MET A 330 14.90 15.55 -30.27
N LYS A 331 13.79 14.91 -29.90
CA LYS A 331 12.60 14.80 -30.77
C LYS A 331 11.91 16.14 -30.96
N ALA A 332 11.75 16.93 -29.89
CA ALA A 332 11.21 18.29 -29.96
C ALA A 332 12.10 19.21 -30.82
N ALA A 333 13.43 19.10 -30.70
CA ALA A 333 14.38 19.83 -31.52
C ALA A 333 14.36 19.41 -33.01
N ARG A 334 14.05 18.14 -33.31
CA ARG A 334 13.84 17.66 -34.69
C ARG A 334 12.51 18.10 -35.29
N ALA A 335 11.47 18.25 -34.47
CA ALA A 335 10.16 18.74 -34.90
C ALA A 335 10.14 20.27 -35.19
N GLY A 336 11.08 21.03 -34.62
CA GLY A 336 11.21 22.47 -34.83
C GLY A 336 12.08 22.92 -36.02
N ARG A 337 12.61 22.00 -36.85
CA ARG A 337 13.33 22.39 -38.07
C ARG A 337 12.30 22.66 -39.19
N PRO A 338 12.18 23.90 -39.71
CA PRO A 338 11.36 24.15 -40.89
C PRO A 338 11.91 23.29 -42.05
N ARG A 339 11.02 22.56 -42.72
CA ARG A 339 11.35 21.92 -43.99
C ARG A 339 11.79 23.02 -44.94
N ALA A 340 13.07 23.08 -45.26
CA ALA A 340 13.53 23.80 -46.44
C ALA A 340 12.85 23.12 -47.63
N LEU A 341 11.86 23.81 -48.20
CA LEU A 341 11.25 23.41 -49.46
C LEU A 341 12.28 23.69 -50.58
N PRO A 342 12.50 22.75 -51.50
CA PRO A 342 13.36 22.96 -52.66
C PRO A 342 12.81 24.01 -53.63
#